data_AF-A0A6A4NV65-F1
#
_entry.id   AF-A0A6A4NV65-F1
#
_cell.length_a   1.000
_cell.length_b   1.000
_cell.length_c   1.000
_cell.angle_alpha   90.00
_cell.angle_beta   90.00
_cell.angle_gamma   90.00
#
_symmetry.space_group_name_H-M   'P 1'
#
loop_
_entity.id
_entity.type
_entity.pdbx_description
1 polymer ?
#
loop_
_entity_poly.entity_id
_entity_poly.type
_entity_poly.pdbx_seq_one_letter_code
_entity_poly.pdbx_strand_id
1 'polypeptide(L)'
;MVGDLSYMLPEFIQSFLAGAAASGALTSALRLITKAAFENSKDSLRKGAILFFTISTFFELLCVLLYAFVFPKLPIVKYYRSKAASEGSKTVDEDAKQERKGNKQLLWENIDYALLIYTLTLSIFPGFLSEDTGSHSLGTWYALVLIAMYNVFDLMGRYVPLVKLLKLESRKLITATILCRFVLIPAFYFTAKYGSQGWMIFLTSFLGLSNGYLTVCVLTSAPKGYKGPEQNALGNMLVLFLLGGIFAGVTLDWLWLIGKGW
;
A
#
# COMPACT_ATOMS: atom_id res chain seq x y z
N MET A 1 -9.00 0.74 -12.37
CA MET A 1 -8.11 -0.44 -12.32
C MET A 1 -8.38 -1.32 -11.11
N VAL A 2 -8.20 -0.88 -9.86
CA VAL A 2 -8.47 -1.75 -8.69
C VAL A 2 -9.93 -2.17 -8.61
N GLY A 3 -10.89 -1.30 -8.90
CA GLY A 3 -12.29 -1.69 -9.03
C GLY A 3 -12.52 -2.75 -10.13
N ASP A 4 -11.94 -2.54 -11.32
CA ASP A 4 -12.03 -3.52 -12.42
C ASP A 4 -11.42 -4.87 -12.01
N LEU A 5 -10.30 -4.87 -11.28
CA LEU A 5 -9.66 -6.07 -10.76
C LEU A 5 -10.47 -6.71 -9.61
N SER A 6 -11.20 -5.91 -8.84
CA SER A 6 -12.11 -6.38 -7.77
C SER A 6 -13.31 -7.15 -8.31
N TYR A 7 -13.66 -6.89 -9.57
CA TYR A 7 -14.61 -7.66 -10.34
C TYR A 7 -14.01 -8.94 -10.97
N MET A 8 -12.68 -9.04 -11.02
CA MET A 8 -11.96 -10.23 -11.51
C MET A 8 -11.57 -11.17 -10.34
N LEU A 9 -10.69 -12.12 -10.64
CA LEU A 9 -10.13 -13.03 -9.65
C LEU A 9 -9.25 -12.30 -8.61
N PRO A 10 -9.35 -12.65 -7.31
CA PRO A 10 -8.54 -12.07 -6.23
C PRO A 10 -7.03 -12.11 -6.49
N GLU A 11 -6.55 -13.10 -7.22
CA GLU A 11 -5.15 -13.29 -7.60
C GLU A 11 -4.63 -12.10 -8.43
N PHE A 12 -5.48 -11.46 -9.23
CA PHE A 12 -5.08 -10.29 -10.02
C PHE A 12 -4.94 -9.03 -9.16
N ILE A 13 -5.86 -8.82 -8.22
CA ILE A 13 -5.73 -7.73 -7.23
C ILE A 13 -4.44 -7.93 -6.43
N GLN A 14 -4.20 -9.15 -5.96
CA GLN A 14 -2.99 -9.45 -5.19
C GLN A 14 -1.72 -9.23 -6.01
N SER A 15 -1.68 -9.67 -7.26
CA SER A 15 -0.54 -9.46 -8.17
C SER A 15 -0.32 -7.97 -8.44
N PHE A 16 -1.38 -7.19 -8.65
CA PHE A 16 -1.32 -5.75 -8.82
C PHE A 16 -0.78 -5.04 -7.57
N LEU A 17 -1.29 -5.40 -6.39
CA LEU A 17 -0.84 -4.85 -5.12
C LEU A 17 0.60 -5.24 -4.79
N ALA A 18 1.03 -6.46 -5.15
CA ALA A 18 2.41 -6.90 -5.00
C ALA A 18 3.35 -6.10 -5.92
N GLY A 19 2.94 -5.85 -7.17
CA GLY A 19 3.67 -4.97 -8.09
C GLY A 19 3.88 -3.57 -7.54
N ALA A 20 2.85 -2.99 -6.89
CA ALA A 20 2.95 -1.69 -6.24
C ALA A 20 3.93 -1.67 -5.04
N ALA A 21 4.08 -2.76 -4.29
CA ALA A 21 5.12 -2.84 -3.25
C ALA A 21 6.51 -3.12 -3.81
N ALA A 22 6.59 -3.92 -4.88
CA ALA A 22 7.85 -4.23 -5.55
C ALA A 22 8.51 -2.96 -6.09
N SER A 23 7.74 -2.00 -6.60
CA SER A 23 8.26 -0.70 -7.00
C SER A 23 8.85 0.06 -5.80
N GLY A 24 8.18 0.10 -4.65
CA GLY A 24 8.70 0.73 -3.43
C GLY A 24 10.03 0.11 -2.94
N ALA A 25 10.12 -1.23 -2.97
CA ALA A 25 11.36 -1.95 -2.65
C ALA A 25 12.48 -1.64 -3.65
N LEU A 26 12.17 -1.62 -4.96
CA LEU A 26 13.14 -1.29 -6.01
C LEU A 26 13.63 0.15 -5.90
N THR A 27 12.74 1.12 -5.66
CA THR A 27 13.07 2.52 -5.40
C THR A 27 13.98 2.65 -4.19
N SER A 28 13.74 1.88 -3.12
CA SER A 28 14.60 1.87 -1.93
C SER A 28 15.99 1.32 -2.23
N ALA A 29 16.07 0.23 -2.99
CA ALA A 29 17.34 -0.36 -3.44
C ALA A 29 18.14 0.63 -4.31
N LEU A 30 17.49 1.27 -5.28
CA LEU A 30 18.10 2.32 -6.11
C LEU A 30 18.63 3.47 -5.25
N ARG A 31 17.90 3.88 -4.21
CA ARG A 31 18.31 4.96 -3.30
C ARG A 31 19.51 4.57 -2.44
N LEU A 32 19.58 3.32 -1.99
CA LEU A 32 20.76 2.80 -1.27
C LEU A 32 21.99 2.70 -2.18
N ILE A 33 21.81 2.17 -3.40
CA ILE A 33 22.89 2.03 -4.40
C ILE A 33 23.41 3.40 -4.83
N THR A 34 22.53 4.34 -5.17
CA THR A 34 22.92 5.71 -5.55
C THR A 34 23.67 6.40 -4.43
N LYS A 35 23.21 6.27 -3.18
CA LYS A 35 23.95 6.82 -2.04
C LYS A 35 25.33 6.18 -1.91
N ALA A 36 25.44 4.85 -1.97
CA ALA A 36 26.72 4.15 -1.85
C ALA A 36 27.70 4.51 -2.98
N ALA A 37 27.19 4.64 -4.20
CA ALA A 37 27.99 4.94 -5.38
C ALA A 37 28.48 6.40 -5.43
N PHE A 38 27.71 7.34 -4.88
CA PHE A 38 27.99 8.77 -5.00
C PHE A 38 28.38 9.47 -3.69
N GLU A 39 28.48 8.77 -2.55
CA GLU A 39 28.74 9.37 -1.22
C GLU A 39 29.95 10.32 -1.20
N ASN A 40 31.01 10.01 -1.96
CA ASN A 40 32.25 10.78 -2.02
C ASN A 40 32.37 11.71 -3.24
N SER A 41 31.31 11.90 -4.03
CA SER A 41 31.35 12.71 -5.25
C SER A 41 30.94 14.18 -4.99
N LYS A 42 31.63 15.14 -5.61
CA LYS A 42 31.07 16.50 -5.79
C LYS A 42 29.80 16.37 -6.64
N ASP A 43 28.71 16.99 -6.20
CA ASP A 43 27.34 16.85 -6.74
C ASP A 43 26.67 15.46 -6.57
N SER A 44 26.99 14.75 -5.49
CA SER A 44 26.44 13.42 -5.17
C SER A 44 24.91 13.32 -5.29
N LEU A 45 24.20 14.29 -4.70
CA LEU A 45 22.74 14.33 -4.71
C LEU A 45 22.17 14.52 -6.12
N ARG A 46 22.81 15.39 -6.93
CA ARG A 46 22.36 15.68 -8.30
C ARG A 46 22.57 14.47 -9.22
N LYS A 47 23.73 13.81 -9.13
CA LYS A 47 24.00 12.58 -9.90
C LYS A 47 23.07 11.44 -9.50
N GLY A 48 22.83 11.27 -8.20
CA GLY A 48 21.86 10.31 -7.68
C GLY A 48 20.44 10.58 -8.19
N ALA A 49 19.99 11.84 -8.17
CA ALA A 49 18.68 12.24 -8.68
C ALA A 49 18.55 12.00 -10.18
N ILE A 50 19.55 12.39 -10.99
CA ILE A 50 19.54 12.15 -12.44
C ILE A 50 19.46 10.65 -12.73
N LEU A 51 20.28 9.83 -12.07
CA LEU A 51 20.24 8.37 -12.25
C LEU A 51 18.86 7.80 -11.88
N PHE A 52 18.30 8.25 -10.75
CA PHE A 52 16.97 7.83 -10.30
C PHE A 52 15.88 8.19 -11.31
N PHE A 53 15.83 9.44 -11.78
CA PHE A 53 14.82 9.89 -12.75
C PHE A 53 14.99 9.19 -14.09
N THR A 54 16.21 9.01 -14.59
CA THR A 54 16.45 8.28 -15.85
C THR A 54 15.95 6.85 -15.79
N ILE A 55 16.26 6.12 -14.71
CA ILE A 55 15.78 4.74 -14.52
C ILE A 55 14.25 4.73 -14.39
N SER A 56 13.68 5.64 -13.59
CA SER A 56 12.23 5.72 -13.37
C SER A 56 11.48 5.98 -14.68
N THR A 57 11.91 6.97 -15.47
CA THR A 57 11.33 7.27 -16.78
C THR A 57 11.39 6.08 -17.74
N PHE A 58 12.51 5.34 -17.76
CA PHE A 58 12.62 4.14 -18.57
C PHE A 58 11.61 3.06 -18.16
N PHE A 59 11.49 2.78 -16.87
CA PHE A 59 10.52 1.81 -16.35
C PHE A 59 9.07 2.24 -16.59
N GLU A 60 8.76 3.53 -16.43
CA GLU A 60 7.42 4.07 -16.73
C GLU A 60 7.09 3.93 -18.21
N LEU A 61 8.01 4.27 -19.12
CA LEU A 61 7.81 4.11 -20.55
C LEU A 61 7.58 2.63 -20.90
N LEU A 62 8.38 1.72 -20.35
CA LEU A 62 8.20 0.29 -20.54
C LEU A 62 6.83 -0.18 -20.03
N CYS A 63 6.39 0.26 -18.85
CA CYS A 63 5.07 -0.05 -18.30
C CYS A 63 3.94 0.44 -19.23
N VAL A 64 4.05 1.66 -19.76
CA VAL A 64 3.07 2.22 -20.71
C VAL A 64 3.04 1.40 -22.01
N LEU A 65 4.20 1.03 -22.56
CA LEU A 65 4.29 0.20 -23.77
C LEU A 65 3.69 -1.20 -23.55
N LEU A 66 4.01 -1.85 -22.42
CA LEU A 66 3.44 -3.14 -22.06
C LEU A 66 1.92 -3.04 -21.88
N TYR A 67 1.43 -1.99 -21.22
CA TYR A 67 0.00 -1.76 -21.04
C TYR A 67 -0.73 -1.46 -22.36
N ALA A 68 -0.12 -0.70 -23.27
CA ALA A 68 -0.74 -0.34 -24.55
C ALA A 68 -0.74 -1.51 -25.55
N PHE A 69 0.38 -2.24 -25.66
CA PHE A 69 0.58 -3.20 -26.75
C PHE A 69 0.44 -4.66 -26.34
N VAL A 70 0.77 -5.02 -25.09
CA VAL A 70 0.76 -6.42 -24.62
C VAL A 70 -0.52 -6.73 -23.85
N PHE A 71 -0.89 -5.89 -22.88
CA PHE A 71 -2.01 -6.13 -21.97
C PHE A 71 -3.35 -6.40 -22.70
N PRO A 72 -3.76 -5.65 -23.76
CA PRO A 72 -5.03 -5.90 -24.45
C PRO A 72 -5.04 -7.20 -25.26
N LYS A 73 -3.86 -7.75 -25.58
CA LYS A 73 -3.72 -8.98 -26.37
C LYS A 73 -3.84 -10.24 -25.52
N LEU A 74 -3.68 -10.13 -24.20
CA LEU A 74 -3.76 -11.27 -23.28
C LEU A 74 -5.15 -11.93 -23.33
N PRO A 75 -5.24 -13.27 -23.49
CA PRO A 75 -6.51 -13.99 -23.58
C PRO A 75 -7.42 -13.75 -22.36
N ILE A 76 -6.83 -13.68 -21.17
CA ILE A 76 -7.56 -13.44 -19.92
C ILE A 76 -8.17 -12.04 -19.88
N VAL A 77 -7.47 -11.02 -20.39
CA VAL A 77 -7.98 -9.65 -20.45
C VAL A 77 -9.13 -9.56 -21.45
N LYS A 78 -9.03 -10.24 -22.60
CA LYS A 78 -10.14 -10.33 -23.57
C LYS A 78 -11.37 -10.99 -22.96
N TYR A 79 -11.19 -12.09 -22.22
CA TYR A 79 -12.28 -12.78 -21.52
C TYR A 79 -12.97 -11.90 -20.49
N TYR A 80 -12.21 -11.22 -19.61
CA TYR A 80 -12.83 -10.36 -18.61
C TYR A 80 -13.45 -9.10 -19.19
N ARG A 81 -12.89 -8.53 -20.28
CA ARG A 81 -13.53 -7.42 -21.01
C ARG A 81 -14.84 -7.84 -21.67
N SER A 82 -14.90 -9.01 -22.30
CA SER A 82 -16.13 -9.50 -22.91
C SER A 82 -17.18 -9.87 -21.86
N LYS A 83 -16.75 -10.46 -20.73
CA LYS A 83 -17.62 -10.72 -19.57
C LYS A 83 -18.15 -9.43 -18.94
N ALA A 84 -17.30 -8.41 -18.77
CA ALA A 84 -17.73 -7.10 -18.28
C ALA A 84 -18.69 -6.39 -19.25
N ALA A 85 -18.47 -6.52 -20.57
CA ALA A 85 -19.37 -5.95 -21.57
C ALA A 85 -20.73 -6.67 -21.61
N SER A 86 -20.76 -8.01 -21.46
CA SER A 86 -22.00 -8.78 -21.45
C SER A 86 -22.79 -8.59 -20.16
N GLU A 87 -22.13 -8.57 -19.00
CA GLU A 87 -22.77 -8.26 -17.72
C GLU A 87 -23.18 -6.79 -17.65
N GLY A 88 -22.37 -5.86 -18.20
CA GLY A 88 -22.74 -4.46 -18.36
C GLY A 88 -24.00 -4.27 -19.21
N SER A 89 -24.11 -5.00 -20.32
CA SER A 89 -25.33 -5.01 -21.14
C SER A 89 -26.53 -5.58 -20.39
N LYS A 90 -26.35 -6.64 -19.58
CA LYS A 90 -27.42 -7.22 -18.75
C LYS A 90 -27.81 -6.32 -17.58
N THR A 91 -26.88 -5.54 -17.02
CA THR A 91 -27.20 -4.60 -15.93
C THR A 91 -28.06 -3.44 -16.38
N VAL A 92 -28.04 -3.06 -17.66
CA VAL A 92 -29.01 -2.07 -18.20
C VAL A 92 -30.43 -2.64 -18.21
N ASP A 93 -30.59 -3.94 -18.46
CA ASP A 93 -31.89 -4.63 -18.43
C ASP A 93 -32.32 -5.07 -17.01
N GLU A 94 -31.38 -5.35 -16.11
CA GLU A 94 -31.64 -5.79 -14.71
C GLU A 94 -31.69 -4.65 -13.68
N ASP A 95 -31.05 -3.49 -13.91
CA ASP A 95 -31.24 -2.28 -13.08
C ASP A 95 -32.71 -1.81 -13.11
N ALA A 96 -33.51 -2.27 -14.09
CA ALA A 96 -34.96 -2.09 -14.16
C ALA A 96 -35.76 -3.07 -13.26
N LYS A 97 -35.14 -4.11 -12.69
CA LYS A 97 -35.83 -5.20 -11.96
C LYS A 97 -35.29 -5.51 -10.57
N GLN A 98 -34.12 -5.05 -10.15
CA GLN A 98 -33.59 -5.36 -8.81
C GLN A 98 -32.87 -4.20 -8.12
N GLU A 99 -33.17 -3.97 -6.84
CA GLU A 99 -32.54 -2.94 -6.00
C GLU A 99 -31.02 -3.15 -5.91
N ARG A 100 -30.27 -2.39 -6.70
CA ARG A 100 -28.82 -2.21 -6.56
C ARG A 100 -28.53 -1.37 -5.32
N LYS A 101 -27.59 -1.78 -4.47
CA LYS A 101 -27.20 -0.94 -3.33
C LYS A 101 -26.54 0.35 -3.81
N GLY A 102 -27.01 1.48 -3.32
CA GLY A 102 -26.42 2.78 -3.61
C GLY A 102 -25.01 2.92 -3.02
N ASN A 103 -24.16 3.73 -3.65
CA ASN A 103 -22.78 4.00 -3.20
C ASN A 103 -22.68 4.41 -1.73
N LYS A 104 -23.67 5.16 -1.22
CA LYS A 104 -23.74 5.57 0.19
C LYS A 104 -23.95 4.39 1.13
N GLN A 105 -24.78 3.43 0.74
CA GLN A 105 -25.08 2.25 1.56
C GLN A 105 -23.88 1.29 1.59
N LEU A 106 -23.25 1.07 0.43
CA LEU A 106 -21.99 0.31 0.33
C LEU A 106 -20.89 0.92 1.21
N LEU A 107 -20.79 2.24 1.23
CA LEU A 107 -19.84 2.96 2.07
C LEU A 107 -20.13 2.74 3.56
N TRP A 108 -21.37 2.97 3.99
CA TRP A 108 -21.78 2.78 5.39
C TRP A 108 -21.52 1.36 5.88
N GLU A 109 -21.75 0.35 5.03
CA GLU A 109 -21.53 -1.05 5.37
C GLU A 109 -20.05 -1.46 5.47
N ASN A 110 -19.13 -0.68 4.91
CA ASN A 110 -17.69 -1.01 4.82
C ASN A 110 -16.78 0.08 5.42
N ILE A 111 -17.34 0.99 6.21
CA ILE A 111 -16.62 2.13 6.78
C ILE A 111 -15.50 1.71 7.73
N ASP A 112 -15.66 0.57 8.40
CA ASP A 112 -14.65 -0.06 9.27
C ASP A 112 -13.41 -0.51 8.50
N TYR A 113 -13.58 -1.12 7.32
CA TYR A 113 -12.46 -1.47 6.44
C TYR A 113 -11.77 -0.23 5.87
N ALA A 114 -12.55 0.79 5.54
CA ALA A 114 -12.10 2.03 4.91
C ALA A 114 -11.23 2.90 5.82
N LEU A 115 -11.66 3.17 7.05
CA LEU A 115 -11.02 4.17 7.92
C LEU A 115 -9.84 3.64 8.75
N LEU A 116 -9.77 2.33 9.01
CA LEU A 116 -8.91 1.82 10.08
C LEU A 116 -7.50 1.39 9.63
N ILE A 117 -7.29 0.97 8.37
CA ILE A 117 -6.01 0.37 7.94
C ILE A 117 -4.92 1.43 7.72
N TYR A 118 -5.30 2.55 7.09
CA TYR A 118 -4.33 3.48 6.49
C TYR A 118 -3.99 4.65 7.40
N THR A 119 -4.94 5.12 8.20
CA THR A 119 -4.71 6.17 9.21
C THR A 119 -3.50 5.83 10.10
N LEU A 120 -3.36 4.55 10.47
CA LEU A 120 -2.33 4.11 11.40
C LEU A 120 -0.93 4.01 10.77
N THR A 121 -0.80 3.31 9.64
CA THR A 121 0.51 3.16 8.98
C THR A 121 1.09 4.52 8.59
N LEU A 122 0.25 5.43 8.13
CA LEU A 122 0.69 6.68 7.54
C LEU A 122 0.88 7.80 8.56
N SER A 123 0.39 7.62 9.79
CA SER A 123 0.73 8.46 10.94
C SER A 123 2.11 8.18 11.53
N ILE A 124 2.75 7.07 11.16
CA ILE A 124 4.07 6.62 11.68
C ILE A 124 5.13 6.62 10.57
N PHE A 125 4.74 6.40 9.31
CA PHE A 125 5.66 6.34 8.18
C PHE A 125 5.15 7.20 7.02
N PRO A 126 5.98 8.04 6.37
CA PRO A 126 7.44 8.13 6.49
C PRO A 126 7.97 9.22 7.44
N GLY A 127 7.14 10.16 7.89
CA GLY A 127 7.63 11.41 8.45
C GLY A 127 8.28 11.30 9.84
N PHE A 128 7.67 10.56 10.78
CA PHE A 128 8.28 10.26 12.08
C PHE A 128 9.65 9.58 11.95
N LEU A 129 9.80 8.63 11.01
CA LEU A 129 11.08 7.96 10.78
C LEU A 129 12.13 8.84 10.09
N SER A 130 11.71 9.81 9.26
CA SER A 130 12.65 10.76 8.66
C SER A 130 13.12 11.83 9.65
N GLU A 131 12.32 12.12 10.68
CA GLU A 131 12.55 13.21 11.62
C GLU A 131 13.24 12.77 12.91
N ASP A 132 13.13 11.48 13.30
CA ASP A 132 13.80 10.92 14.48
C ASP A 132 15.31 10.67 14.26
N THR A 133 16.02 11.72 13.87
CA THR A 133 17.46 11.73 13.65
C THR A 133 18.20 12.20 14.90
N GLY A 134 18.05 11.45 15.99
CA GLY A 134 19.02 11.47 17.08
C GLY A 134 20.42 11.07 16.60
N SER A 135 21.43 11.14 17.48
CA SER A 135 22.78 10.67 17.18
C SER A 135 22.81 9.14 17.07
N HIS A 136 22.62 8.67 15.84
CA HIS A 136 22.49 7.25 15.49
C HIS A 136 23.79 6.76 14.85
N SER A 137 24.23 5.52 15.13
CA SER A 137 25.45 4.95 14.51
C SER A 137 25.41 4.89 12.98
N LEU A 138 24.19 4.87 12.40
CA LEU A 138 23.95 4.85 10.95
C LEU A 138 23.96 6.26 10.34
N GLY A 139 23.96 7.32 11.15
CA GLY A 139 23.95 8.71 10.69
C GLY A 139 22.93 8.96 9.57
N THR A 140 23.38 9.50 8.45
CA THR A 140 22.53 9.81 7.28
C THR A 140 21.96 8.57 6.57
N TRP A 141 22.40 7.35 6.92
CA TRP A 141 21.88 6.10 6.36
C TRP A 141 20.64 5.60 7.10
N TYR A 142 20.39 6.11 8.31
CA TYR A 142 19.35 5.61 9.19
C TYR A 142 17.95 5.63 8.55
N ALA A 143 17.50 6.79 8.10
CA ALA A 143 16.19 6.94 7.44
C ALA A 143 16.08 6.08 6.17
N LEU A 144 17.16 5.92 5.40
CA LEU A 144 17.17 5.09 4.19
C LEU A 144 17.01 3.61 4.51
N VAL A 145 17.69 3.13 5.55
CA VAL A 145 17.58 1.74 6.01
C VAL A 145 16.17 1.48 6.52
N LEU A 146 15.58 2.40 7.29
CA LEU A 146 14.21 2.28 7.78
C LEU A 146 13.20 2.20 6.64
N ILE A 147 13.28 3.11 5.66
CA ILE A 147 12.41 3.12 4.47
C ILE A 147 12.57 1.81 3.66
N ALA A 148 13.81 1.34 3.48
CA ALA A 148 14.08 0.10 2.77
C ALA A 148 13.48 -1.12 3.51
N MET A 149 13.67 -1.18 4.83
CA MET A 149 13.14 -2.26 5.67
C MET A 149 11.61 -2.26 5.67
N TYR A 150 10.97 -1.09 5.75
CA TYR A 150 9.52 -0.98 5.60
C TYR A 150 9.05 -1.54 4.25
N ASN A 151 9.64 -1.09 3.13
CA ASN A 151 9.20 -1.48 1.79
C ASN A 151 9.44 -2.96 1.47
N VAL A 152 10.56 -3.53 1.93
CA VAL A 152 10.87 -4.96 1.75
C VAL A 152 9.87 -5.82 2.53
N PHE A 153 9.60 -5.47 3.79
CA PHE A 153 8.66 -6.24 4.60
C PHE A 153 7.20 -6.01 4.16
N ASP A 154 6.83 -4.83 3.64
CA ASP A 154 5.53 -4.61 2.99
C ASP A 154 5.36 -5.53 1.78
N LEU A 155 6.38 -5.64 0.93
CA LEU A 155 6.37 -6.58 -0.19
C LEU A 155 6.19 -8.03 0.29
N MET A 156 6.97 -8.47 1.29
CA MET A 156 6.82 -9.80 1.88
C MET A 156 5.41 -10.02 2.43
N GLY A 157 4.86 -9.05 3.15
CA GLY A 157 3.53 -9.10 3.75
C GLY A 157 2.43 -9.31 2.71
N ARG A 158 2.55 -8.72 1.52
CA ARG A 158 1.57 -8.89 0.43
C ARG A 158 1.58 -10.29 -0.18
N TYR A 159 2.68 -11.02 -0.05
CA TYR A 159 2.78 -12.41 -0.51
C TYR A 159 2.31 -13.42 0.53
N VAL A 160 2.30 -13.09 1.83
CA VAL A 160 1.85 -14.01 2.90
C VAL A 160 0.44 -14.59 2.63
N PRO A 161 -0.56 -13.82 2.16
CA PRO A 161 -1.90 -14.35 1.86
C PRO A 161 -1.98 -15.34 0.70
N LEU A 162 -0.90 -15.55 -0.08
CA LEU A 162 -0.84 -16.65 -1.06
C LEU A 162 -0.90 -18.02 -0.37
N VAL A 163 -0.38 -18.11 0.86
CA VAL A 163 -0.51 -19.29 1.70
C VAL A 163 -1.92 -19.26 2.29
N LYS A 164 -2.84 -20.04 1.70
CA LYS A 164 -4.28 -20.05 2.08
C LYS A 164 -4.52 -20.21 3.58
N LEU A 165 -3.66 -20.97 4.28
CA LEU A 165 -3.74 -21.17 5.73
C LEU A 165 -3.51 -19.89 6.54
N LEU A 166 -2.68 -18.98 6.02
CA LEU A 166 -2.34 -17.72 6.67
C LEU A 166 -3.24 -16.58 6.20
N LYS A 167 -4.15 -16.80 5.26
CA LYS A 167 -5.02 -15.76 4.73
C LYS A 167 -6.15 -15.45 5.72
N LEU A 168 -6.21 -14.20 6.18
CA LEU A 168 -7.33 -13.71 6.98
C LEU A 168 -8.50 -13.36 6.08
N GLU A 169 -9.65 -14.03 6.27
CA GLU A 169 -10.89 -13.69 5.55
C GLU A 169 -12.03 -13.24 6.48
N SER A 170 -11.89 -13.46 7.79
CA SER A 170 -12.91 -13.07 8.78
C SER A 170 -12.89 -11.57 9.05
N ARG A 171 -14.01 -10.89 8.75
CA ARG A 171 -14.18 -9.45 9.04
C ARG A 171 -13.82 -9.08 10.48
N LYS A 172 -14.34 -9.86 11.45
CA LYS A 172 -14.08 -9.62 12.87
C LYS A 172 -12.58 -9.69 13.20
N LEU A 173 -11.88 -10.68 12.64
CA LEU A 173 -10.45 -10.88 12.88
C LEU A 173 -9.61 -9.80 12.18
N ILE A 174 -10.02 -9.37 10.98
CA ILE A 174 -9.35 -8.29 10.24
C ILE A 174 -9.46 -6.99 11.05
N THR A 175 -10.68 -6.61 11.44
CA THR A 175 -10.92 -5.41 12.24
C THR A 175 -10.19 -5.46 13.58
N ALA A 176 -10.22 -6.60 14.29
CA ALA A 176 -9.48 -6.76 15.54
C ALA A 176 -7.97 -6.59 15.34
N THR A 177 -7.39 -7.19 14.29
CA THR A 177 -5.96 -7.07 13.99
C THR A 177 -5.57 -5.63 13.66
N ILE A 178 -6.42 -4.92 12.91
CA ILE A 178 -6.20 -3.50 12.62
C ILE A 178 -6.23 -2.66 13.90
N LEU A 179 -7.20 -2.88 14.79
CA LEU A 179 -7.28 -2.20 16.08
C LEU A 179 -6.06 -2.50 16.97
N CYS A 180 -5.57 -3.74 16.96
CA CYS A 180 -4.35 -4.10 17.70
C CYS A 180 -3.12 -3.33 17.22
N ARG A 181 -3.07 -2.86 15.95
CA ARG A 181 -1.93 -2.07 15.46
C ARG A 181 -1.80 -0.71 16.16
N PHE A 182 -2.84 -0.20 16.83
CA PHE A 182 -2.73 1.04 17.64
C PHE A 182 -1.71 0.92 18.78
N VAL A 183 -1.38 -0.30 19.21
CA VAL A 183 -0.29 -0.56 20.17
C VAL A 183 1.09 -0.21 19.58
N LEU A 184 1.24 -0.15 18.25
CA LEU A 184 2.49 0.27 17.63
C LEU A 184 2.82 1.74 17.91
N ILE A 185 1.82 2.62 18.01
CA ILE A 185 2.06 4.06 18.29
C ILE A 185 2.86 4.27 19.58
N PRO A 186 2.41 3.78 20.77
CA PRO A 186 3.20 3.90 21.99
C PRO A 186 4.51 3.10 21.93
N ALA A 187 4.56 1.99 21.19
CA ALA A 187 5.80 1.23 21.02
C ALA A 187 6.87 2.02 20.24
N PHE A 188 6.49 2.69 19.15
CA PHE A 188 7.37 3.58 18.39
C PHE A 188 7.82 4.78 19.24
N TYR A 189 6.89 5.42 19.97
CA TYR A 189 7.23 6.52 20.89
C TYR A 189 8.23 6.09 21.96
N PHE A 190 7.99 4.95 22.61
CA PHE A 190 8.90 4.42 23.64
C PHE A 190 10.26 4.04 23.06
N THR A 191 10.28 3.44 21.87
CA THR A 191 11.52 3.03 21.19
C THR A 191 12.33 4.24 20.73
N ALA A 192 11.70 5.34 20.33
CA ALA A 192 12.38 6.59 19.99
C ALA A 192 13.12 7.19 21.20
N LYS A 193 12.49 7.11 22.38
CA LYS A 193 13.03 7.74 23.60
C LYS A 193 14.03 6.87 24.35
N TYR A 194 13.84 5.56 24.36
CA TYR A 194 14.62 4.64 25.21
C TYR A 194 15.20 3.44 24.44
N GLY A 195 14.76 3.21 23.21
CA GLY A 195 15.16 2.06 22.41
C GLY A 195 16.45 2.28 21.63
N SER A 196 17.07 1.18 21.23
CA SER A 196 18.20 1.20 20.30
C SER A 196 17.70 1.26 18.85
N GLN A 197 18.59 1.65 17.93
CA GLN A 197 18.30 1.66 16.49
C GLN A 197 17.79 0.32 15.95
N GLY A 198 18.28 -0.80 16.51
CA GLY A 198 17.82 -2.14 16.12
C GLY A 198 16.33 -2.37 16.42
N TRP A 199 15.84 -1.88 17.56
CA TRP A 199 14.42 -1.94 17.89
C TRP A 199 13.56 -1.10 16.95
N MET A 200 14.05 0.08 16.56
CA MET A 200 13.33 0.92 15.58
C MET A 200 13.24 0.25 14.22
N ILE A 201 14.33 -0.37 13.75
CA ILE A 201 14.35 -1.15 12.52
C ILE A 201 13.35 -2.31 12.60
N PHE A 202 13.36 -3.06 13.72
CA PHE A 202 12.43 -4.16 13.93
C PHE A 202 10.96 -3.72 13.89
N LEU A 203 10.60 -2.66 14.62
CA LEU A 203 9.24 -2.11 14.62
C LEU A 203 8.83 -1.63 13.24
N THR A 204 9.75 -1.02 12.50
CA THR A 204 9.51 -0.54 11.12
C THR A 204 9.29 -1.70 10.15
N SER A 205 10.08 -2.77 10.26
CA SER A 205 9.86 -4.01 9.51
C SER A 205 8.50 -4.64 9.84
N PHE A 206 8.13 -4.72 11.11
CA PHE A 206 6.84 -5.25 11.53
C PHE A 206 5.67 -4.38 11.03
N LEU A 207 5.85 -3.06 11.04
CA LEU A 207 4.89 -2.11 10.49
C LEU A 207 4.67 -2.37 8.99
N GLY A 208 5.74 -2.54 8.21
CA GLY A 208 5.67 -2.88 6.79
C GLY A 208 4.98 -4.23 6.56
N LEU A 209 5.41 -5.28 7.27
CA LEU A 209 4.84 -6.63 7.13
C LEU A 209 3.33 -6.66 7.40
N SER A 210 2.92 -6.07 8.54
CA SER A 210 1.51 -6.00 8.93
C SER A 210 0.69 -5.13 7.95
N ASN A 211 1.28 -4.06 7.41
CA ASN A 211 0.63 -3.22 6.41
C ASN A 211 0.33 -3.99 5.11
N GLY A 212 1.36 -4.64 4.55
CA GLY A 212 1.23 -5.40 3.31
C GLY A 212 0.23 -6.56 3.44
N TYR A 213 0.32 -7.29 4.55
CA TYR A 213 -0.57 -8.42 4.84
C TYR A 213 -2.04 -8.00 4.95
N LEU A 214 -2.33 -6.99 5.77
CA LEU A 214 -3.70 -6.54 6.00
C LEU A 214 -4.29 -5.87 4.75
N THR A 215 -3.48 -5.12 4.01
CA THR A 215 -3.90 -4.50 2.74
C THR A 215 -4.45 -5.54 1.77
N VAL A 216 -3.74 -6.66 1.58
CA VAL A 216 -4.18 -7.73 0.69
C VAL A 216 -5.39 -8.47 1.26
N CYS A 217 -5.41 -8.77 2.57
CA CYS A 217 -6.57 -9.43 3.19
C CYS A 217 -7.85 -8.61 3.01
N VAL A 218 -7.79 -7.29 3.18
CA VAL A 218 -8.96 -6.41 3.07
C VAL A 218 -9.39 -6.23 1.64
N LEU A 219 -8.48 -5.87 0.73
CA LEU A 219 -8.82 -5.63 -0.67
C LEU A 219 -9.28 -6.89 -1.40
N THR A 220 -8.94 -8.08 -0.90
CA THR A 220 -9.44 -9.35 -1.46
C THR A 220 -10.66 -9.93 -0.74
N SER A 221 -10.94 -9.51 0.50
CA SER A 221 -12.09 -10.03 1.29
C SER A 221 -13.29 -9.08 1.29
N ALA A 222 -13.09 -7.76 1.31
CA ALA A 222 -14.18 -6.78 1.38
C ALA A 222 -15.11 -6.82 0.14
N PRO A 223 -14.62 -6.98 -1.11
CA PRO A 223 -15.50 -7.15 -2.26
C PRO A 223 -16.24 -8.51 -2.33
N LYS A 224 -15.86 -9.51 -1.52
CA LYS A 224 -16.52 -10.82 -1.57
C LYS A 224 -17.96 -10.72 -1.07
N GLY A 225 -18.89 -11.33 -1.81
CA GLY A 225 -20.31 -11.37 -1.45
C GLY A 225 -21.16 -10.23 -2.01
N TYR A 226 -20.54 -9.24 -2.67
CA TYR A 226 -21.23 -8.17 -3.41
C TYR A 226 -21.44 -8.54 -4.88
N LYS A 227 -22.41 -7.91 -5.55
CA LYS A 227 -22.64 -8.09 -6.99
C LYS A 227 -21.53 -7.43 -7.80
N GLY A 228 -21.29 -7.89 -9.04
CA GLY A 228 -20.19 -7.41 -9.87
C GLY A 228 -20.01 -5.88 -9.95
N PRO A 229 -21.06 -5.10 -10.28
CA PRO A 229 -20.98 -3.64 -10.28
C PRO A 229 -20.67 -3.02 -8.90
N GLU A 230 -21.17 -3.64 -7.83
CA GLU A 230 -20.91 -3.21 -6.44
C GLU A 230 -19.47 -3.52 -6.03
N GLN A 231 -18.89 -4.64 -6.48
CA GLN A 231 -17.48 -4.98 -6.26
C GLN A 231 -16.54 -3.95 -6.91
N ASN A 232 -16.86 -3.53 -8.14
CA ASN A 232 -16.08 -2.49 -8.82
C ASN A 232 -16.15 -1.15 -8.06
N ALA A 233 -17.37 -0.74 -7.66
CA ALA A 233 -17.56 0.48 -6.88
C ALA A 233 -16.80 0.42 -5.54
N LEU A 234 -16.93 -0.69 -4.79
CA LEU A 234 -16.28 -0.88 -3.50
C LEU A 234 -14.76 -0.92 -3.63
N GLY A 235 -14.21 -1.60 -4.64
CA GLY A 235 -12.77 -1.62 -4.89
C GLY A 235 -12.20 -0.22 -5.14
N ASN A 236 -12.89 0.61 -5.93
CA ASN A 236 -12.47 2.00 -6.15
C ASN A 236 -12.62 2.87 -4.88
N MET A 237 -13.67 2.66 -4.09
CA MET A 237 -13.84 3.34 -2.80
C MET A 237 -12.72 2.98 -1.82
N LEU A 238 -12.37 1.70 -1.68
CA LEU A 238 -11.30 1.27 -0.79
C LEU A 238 -9.95 1.90 -1.16
N VAL A 239 -9.68 2.09 -2.46
CA VAL A 239 -8.50 2.84 -2.92
C VAL A 239 -8.60 4.32 -2.60
N LEU A 240 -9.78 4.94 -2.73
CA LEU A 240 -9.97 6.33 -2.32
C LEU A 240 -9.67 6.50 -0.82
N PHE A 241 -10.12 5.57 0.03
CA PHE A 241 -9.82 5.59 1.45
C PHE A 241 -8.35 5.32 1.76
N LEU A 242 -7.69 4.46 1.00
CA LEU A 242 -6.23 4.33 1.04
C LEU A 242 -5.56 5.68 0.80
N LEU A 243 -5.93 6.39 -0.27
CA LEU A 243 -5.35 7.71 -0.60
C LEU A 243 -5.70 8.77 0.45
N GLY A 244 -6.93 8.78 0.95
CA GLY A 244 -7.36 9.67 2.03
C GLY A 244 -6.63 9.40 3.35
N GLY A 245 -6.39 8.13 3.67
CA GLY A 245 -5.58 7.71 4.81
C GLY A 245 -4.12 8.12 4.68
N ILE A 246 -3.54 8.08 3.47
CA ILE A 246 -2.17 8.59 3.21
C ILE A 246 -2.12 10.07 3.54
N PHE A 247 -3.08 10.84 3.03
CA PHE A 247 -3.16 12.27 3.28
C PHE A 247 -3.35 12.61 4.76
N ALA A 248 -4.27 11.93 5.45
CA ALA A 248 -4.49 12.09 6.88
C ALA A 248 -3.24 11.70 7.70
N GLY A 249 -2.55 10.62 7.33
CA GLY A 249 -1.32 10.20 8.01
C GLY A 249 -0.21 11.24 7.89
N VAL A 250 0.04 11.78 6.69
CA VAL A 250 1.04 12.83 6.46
C VAL A 250 0.71 14.12 7.24
N THR A 251 -0.58 14.45 7.42
CA THR A 251 -0.97 15.62 8.22
C THR A 251 -0.82 15.36 9.73
N LEU A 252 -1.14 14.15 10.21
CA LEU A 252 -0.95 13.74 11.61
C LEU A 252 0.53 13.57 11.98
N ASP A 253 1.41 13.35 11.00
CA ASP A 253 2.85 13.27 11.20
C ASP A 253 3.41 14.50 11.95
N TRP A 254 2.85 15.69 11.69
CA TRP A 254 3.19 16.92 12.37
C TRP A 254 2.97 16.88 13.89
N LEU A 255 2.07 16.03 14.40
CA LEU A 255 1.86 15.88 15.84
C LEU A 255 3.10 15.34 16.56
N TRP A 256 3.96 14.60 15.86
CA TRP A 256 5.22 14.11 16.41
C TRP A 256 6.26 15.23 16.58
N LEU A 257 6.13 16.33 15.83
CA LEU A 257 7.01 17.50 15.95
C LEU A 257 6.68 18.37 17.17
N ILE A 258 5.43 18.35 17.65
CA ILE A 258 4.94 19.24 18.73
C ILE A 258 5.65 18.98 20.08
N GLY A 259 6.34 17.84 20.24
CA GLY A 259 7.12 17.51 21.44
C GLY A 259 8.62 17.80 21.35
N LYS A 260 9.15 18.13 20.16
CA LYS A 260 10.55 18.52 19.99
C LYS A 260 10.62 20.03 20.16
N GLY A 261 10.99 20.49 21.35
CA GLY A 261 11.22 21.92 21.59
C GLY A 261 12.22 22.46 20.57
N TRP A 262 11.78 23.42 19.76
CA TRP A 262 12.63 24.22 18.89
C TRP A 262 13.32 25.31 19.70
#